data_AF-A0A2G5L399-F1
#
_entry.id   AF-A0A2G5L399-F1
#
_cell.length_a   1.000
_cell.length_b   1.000
_cell.length_c   1.000
_cell.angle_alpha   90.00
_cell.angle_beta   90.00
_cell.angle_gamma   90.00
#
_symmetry.space_group_name_H-M   'P 1'
#
loop_
_entity.id
_entity.type
_entity.pdbx_description
1 polymer ?
#
loop_
_entity_poly.entity_id
_entity_poly.type
_entity_poly.pdbx_seq_one_letter_code
_entity_poly.pdbx_strand_id
1 'polypeptide(L)'
;MIKKGLFGKRKKRKEPQTIILGIHGLGNKPPHAMIKSWWKKALLEGLKKVEGAPKNFSFGMVYWADIMYPLPLNPRIKDPDHELHIEEPYIAEPIPTPKIRYTPWHLAKLGFNKFKEIAFLSKNGLANYRMPFDFVIKQSFKDLDAYYNEDQTKAEFMDQLPVKSLIRNRLRRFLYKHRDKRVLIVAHSMGSLISYDVLYMLQNIYTIDTLVTMGSPLGLPMIRENIAKDLGIPYEDGDQLPTPESIDNWYNLSDEEDHFAVFDELATFFAPNSKGIHPTDMLVDNDYKNWVTNNAHKSFGYLRTPEMGRIIADFLHKKPATFWEKTKKLFK
;
A
#
# COMPACT_ATOMS: atom_id res chain seq x y z
N MET A 1 -32.07 -3.09 59.44
CA MET A 1 -30.87 -2.46 58.83
C MET A 1 -30.49 -3.23 57.57
N ILE A 2 -30.81 -2.69 56.40
CA ILE A 2 -30.59 -3.32 55.10
C ILE A 2 -29.23 -2.85 54.56
N LYS A 3 -28.29 -3.79 54.34
CA LYS A 3 -27.00 -3.53 53.70
C LYS A 3 -27.23 -3.16 52.22
N LYS A 4 -27.05 -1.88 51.86
CA LYS A 4 -26.98 -1.42 50.46
C LYS A 4 -25.61 -1.77 49.88
N GLY A 5 -25.62 -2.58 48.83
CA GLY A 5 -24.44 -2.99 48.09
C GLY A 5 -23.77 -1.83 47.34
N LEU A 6 -22.44 -1.77 47.43
CA LEU A 6 -21.61 -0.98 46.52
C LEU A 6 -21.60 -1.65 45.15
N PHE A 7 -22.48 -1.22 44.25
CA PHE A 7 -22.30 -1.46 42.83
C PHE A 7 -21.24 -0.48 42.29
N GLY A 8 -20.02 -0.97 42.15
CA GLY A 8 -18.95 -0.27 41.46
C GLY A 8 -19.36 0.06 40.02
N LYS A 9 -19.25 1.33 39.63
CA LYS A 9 -19.43 1.79 38.25
C LYS A 9 -18.47 1.00 37.35
N ARG A 10 -18.98 0.05 36.56
CA ARG A 10 -18.25 -0.55 35.44
C ARG A 10 -17.80 0.59 34.52
N LYS A 11 -16.51 0.94 34.52
CA LYS A 11 -15.90 1.79 33.49
C LYS A 11 -16.20 1.13 32.15
N LYS A 12 -17.07 1.74 31.32
CA LYS A 12 -17.23 1.36 29.91
C LYS A 12 -15.83 1.38 29.30
N ARG A 13 -15.33 0.21 28.87
CA ARG A 13 -14.10 0.13 28.07
C ARG A 13 -14.31 1.03 26.86
N LYS A 14 -13.48 2.07 26.72
CA LYS A 14 -13.43 2.89 25.50
C LYS A 14 -13.15 1.92 24.36
N GLU A 15 -13.99 1.89 23.34
CA GLU A 15 -13.68 1.10 22.13
C GLU A 15 -12.30 1.52 21.61
N PRO A 16 -11.46 0.57 21.17
CA PRO A 16 -10.16 0.90 20.62
C PRO A 16 -10.38 1.79 19.41
N GLN A 17 -9.74 2.95 19.41
CA GLN A 17 -9.84 3.88 18.29
C GLN A 17 -9.28 3.22 17.04
N THR A 18 -9.87 3.49 15.88
CA THR A 18 -9.35 3.03 14.59
C THR A 18 -8.49 4.11 13.94
N ILE A 19 -7.53 3.69 13.12
CA ILE A 19 -6.77 4.59 12.24
C ILE A 19 -6.46 3.89 10.92
N ILE A 20 -6.63 4.65 9.83
CA ILE A 20 -6.21 4.27 8.49
C ILE A 20 -4.90 4.97 8.20
N LEU A 21 -3.90 4.24 7.74
CA LEU A 21 -2.55 4.71 7.47
C LEU A 21 -2.23 4.58 5.99
N GLY A 22 -2.02 5.70 5.30
CA GLY A 22 -1.54 5.70 3.92
C GLY A 22 0.00 5.65 3.83
N ILE A 23 0.54 4.90 2.88
CA ILE A 23 1.96 4.89 2.53
C ILE A 23 2.08 5.05 1.01
N HIS A 24 2.69 6.15 0.57
CA HIS A 24 2.78 6.48 -0.86
C HIS A 24 3.89 5.69 -1.57
N GLY A 25 3.80 5.61 -2.91
CA GLY A 25 4.83 5.03 -3.78
C GLY A 25 5.98 5.96 -4.14
N LEU A 26 6.77 5.52 -5.13
CA LEU A 26 8.02 6.15 -5.62
C LEU A 26 7.86 7.55 -6.19
N GLY A 27 8.97 8.27 -6.23
CA GLY A 27 9.07 9.63 -6.77
C GLY A 27 8.83 10.70 -5.70
N ASN A 28 9.18 11.93 -6.06
CA ASN A 28 8.89 13.08 -5.22
C ASN A 28 7.37 13.23 -5.02
N LYS A 29 6.97 13.92 -3.96
CA LYS A 29 5.57 14.13 -3.60
C LYS A 29 5.28 15.60 -3.30
N PRO A 30 4.02 16.04 -3.49
CA PRO A 30 3.57 17.31 -2.94
C PRO A 30 3.79 17.37 -1.42
N PRO A 31 3.65 18.55 -0.79
CA PRO A 31 3.88 18.69 0.63
C PRO A 31 3.03 17.69 1.43
N HIS A 32 3.58 17.12 2.49
CA HIS A 32 2.94 16.04 3.28
C HIS A 32 1.46 16.33 3.61
N ALA A 33 1.14 17.52 4.11
CA ALA A 33 -0.24 17.89 4.43
C ALA A 33 -1.18 17.84 3.21
N MET A 34 -0.68 18.22 2.03
CA MET A 34 -1.43 18.23 0.77
C MET A 34 -1.73 16.83 0.29
N ILE A 35 -0.71 15.97 0.11
CA ILE A 35 -0.94 14.60 -0.35
C ILE A 35 -1.78 13.79 0.64
N LYS A 36 -1.59 14.01 1.95
CA LYS A 36 -2.44 13.42 3.00
C LYS A 36 -3.90 13.84 2.84
N SER A 37 -4.16 15.12 2.55
CA SER A 37 -5.51 15.64 2.31
C SER A 37 -6.12 15.00 1.05
N TRP A 38 -5.35 14.93 -0.04
CA TRP A 38 -5.78 14.34 -1.31
C TRP A 38 -6.13 12.86 -1.18
N TRP A 39 -5.27 12.06 -0.54
CA TRP A 39 -5.57 10.65 -0.25
C TRP A 39 -6.83 10.50 0.59
N LYS A 40 -7.00 11.33 1.63
CA LYS A 40 -8.21 11.29 2.45
C LYS A 40 -9.48 11.61 1.63
N LYS A 41 -9.41 12.56 0.69
CA LYS A 41 -10.54 12.89 -0.19
C LYS A 41 -10.89 11.74 -1.13
N ALA A 42 -9.88 11.14 -1.78
CA ALA A 42 -10.08 9.97 -2.65
C ALA A 42 -10.70 8.78 -1.90
N LEU A 43 -10.23 8.49 -0.69
CA LEU A 43 -10.82 7.47 0.17
C LEU A 43 -12.28 7.76 0.54
N LEU A 44 -12.63 9.03 0.78
CA LEU A 44 -14.00 9.44 1.04
C LEU A 44 -14.89 9.26 -0.19
N GLU A 45 -14.37 9.43 -1.41
CA GLU A 45 -15.10 9.11 -2.65
C GLU A 45 -15.38 7.61 -2.75
N GLY A 46 -14.37 6.76 -2.50
CA GLY A 46 -14.58 5.31 -2.46
C GLY A 46 -15.64 4.90 -1.43
N LEU A 47 -15.61 5.48 -0.23
CA LEU A 47 -16.63 5.23 0.81
C LEU A 47 -18.03 5.69 0.41
N LYS A 48 -18.17 6.80 -0.33
CA LYS A 48 -19.50 7.27 -0.82
C LYS A 48 -20.16 6.28 -1.77
N LYS A 49 -19.38 5.39 -2.40
CA LYS A 49 -19.88 4.33 -3.30
C LYS A 49 -20.42 3.12 -2.53
N VAL A 50 -20.28 3.10 -1.20
CA VAL A 50 -20.70 1.98 -0.35
C VAL A 50 -21.85 2.42 0.54
N GLU A 51 -22.98 1.73 0.41
CA GLU A 51 -24.16 1.99 1.21
C GLU A 51 -23.88 1.78 2.71
N GLY A 52 -24.32 2.73 3.54
CA GLY A 52 -24.14 2.66 4.99
C GLY A 52 -22.70 2.91 5.48
N ALA A 53 -21.75 3.25 4.60
CA ALA A 53 -20.36 3.46 5.00
C ALA A 53 -20.19 4.69 5.91
N PRO A 54 -19.22 4.65 6.86
CA PRO A 54 -18.94 5.78 7.72
C PRO A 54 -18.43 7.00 6.95
N LYS A 55 -18.98 8.18 7.26
CA LYS A 55 -18.60 9.44 6.59
C LYS A 55 -17.30 10.06 7.10
N ASN A 56 -16.77 9.54 8.22
CA ASN A 56 -15.61 10.09 8.90
C ASN A 56 -14.69 8.97 9.42
N PHE A 57 -13.39 9.18 9.29
CA PHE A 57 -12.37 8.29 9.83
C PHE A 57 -11.08 9.06 10.16
N SER A 58 -10.28 8.46 11.05
CA SER A 58 -8.93 8.95 11.36
C SER A 58 -7.96 8.49 10.28
N PHE A 59 -7.21 9.44 9.70
CA PHE A 59 -6.26 9.17 8.64
C PHE A 59 -4.87 9.72 8.98
N GLY A 60 -3.86 8.85 8.87
CA GLY A 60 -2.45 9.18 8.94
C GLY A 60 -1.74 8.87 7.63
N MET A 61 -0.53 9.40 7.47
CA MET A 61 0.30 9.10 6.32
C MET A 61 1.75 8.92 6.77
N VAL A 62 2.37 7.84 6.30
CA VAL A 62 3.84 7.69 6.30
C VAL A 62 4.33 8.40 5.05
N TYR A 63 4.72 9.66 5.22
CA TYR A 63 5.37 10.45 4.18
C TYR A 63 6.87 10.21 4.27
N TRP A 64 7.46 9.59 3.26
CA TRP A 64 8.89 9.23 3.24
C TRP A 64 9.67 9.96 2.14
N ALA A 65 8.99 10.69 1.24
CA ALA A 65 9.65 11.40 0.15
C ALA A 65 10.70 12.43 0.62
N ASP A 66 10.51 13.09 1.76
CA ASP A 66 11.50 14.01 2.36
C ASP A 66 12.83 13.35 2.79
N ILE A 67 12.90 12.02 2.82
CA ILE A 67 14.18 11.30 3.01
C ILE A 67 14.99 11.32 1.71
N MET A 68 14.30 11.24 0.56
CA MET A 68 14.91 11.11 -0.77
C MET A 68 15.00 12.43 -1.54
N TYR A 69 14.14 13.38 -1.21
CA TYR A 69 13.93 14.61 -1.95
C TYR A 69 14.04 15.81 -1.00
N PRO A 70 15.02 16.71 -1.19
CA PRO A 70 15.22 17.87 -0.31
C PRO A 70 14.02 18.84 -0.32
N LEU A 71 13.35 18.98 -1.45
CA LEU A 71 12.20 19.85 -1.63
C LEU A 71 10.99 19.06 -2.15
N PRO A 72 9.79 19.22 -1.57
CA PRO A 72 8.58 18.63 -2.11
C PRO A 72 8.20 19.30 -3.44
N LEU A 73 7.38 18.62 -4.24
CA LEU A 73 6.76 19.23 -5.42
C LEU A 73 5.95 20.47 -5.01
N ASN A 74 5.94 21.49 -5.86
CA ASN A 74 5.39 22.80 -5.53
C ASN A 74 4.13 23.10 -6.35
N PRO A 75 2.95 23.23 -5.70
CA PRO A 75 1.68 23.49 -6.38
C PRO A 75 1.61 24.85 -7.10
N ARG A 76 2.52 25.77 -6.77
CA ARG A 76 2.61 27.10 -7.40
C ARG A 76 3.33 27.05 -8.74
N ILE A 77 4.12 26.01 -9.01
CA ILE A 77 4.85 25.85 -10.26
C ILE A 77 3.91 25.26 -11.31
N LYS A 78 3.67 26.03 -12.37
CA LYS A 78 2.78 25.65 -13.48
C LYS A 78 3.51 25.17 -14.72
N ASP A 79 4.80 25.49 -14.81
CA ASP A 79 5.68 25.04 -15.88
C ASP A 79 5.82 23.51 -15.82
N PRO A 80 5.35 22.77 -16.85
CA PRO A 80 5.44 21.31 -16.90
C PRO A 80 6.88 20.80 -16.96
N ASP A 81 7.82 21.60 -17.46
CA ASP A 81 9.23 21.19 -17.63
C ASP A 81 10.05 21.39 -16.36
N HIS A 82 9.47 22.02 -15.33
CA HIS A 82 10.15 22.28 -14.06
C HIS A 82 10.16 21.03 -13.16
N GLU A 83 11.32 20.68 -12.58
CA GLU A 83 11.51 19.46 -11.75
C GLU A 83 10.55 19.30 -10.56
N LEU A 84 10.16 20.41 -9.91
CA LEU A 84 9.20 20.45 -8.81
C LEU A 84 7.73 20.59 -9.26
N HIS A 85 7.42 20.47 -10.55
CA HIS A 85 6.04 20.50 -11.05
C HIS A 85 5.22 19.31 -10.56
N ILE A 86 3.93 19.53 -10.29
CA ILE A 86 2.99 18.45 -9.98
C ILE A 86 2.27 18.08 -11.28
N GLU A 87 2.81 17.09 -11.99
CA GLU A 87 2.24 16.57 -13.25
C GLU A 87 0.80 16.05 -13.06
N GLU A 88 0.56 15.33 -11.98
CA GLU A 88 -0.70 14.62 -11.73
C GLU A 88 -1.29 15.00 -10.36
N PRO A 89 -1.88 16.19 -10.22
CA PRO A 89 -2.52 16.64 -8.99
C PRO A 89 -3.85 15.91 -8.78
N TYR A 90 -4.23 15.66 -7.53
CA TYR A 90 -5.53 15.03 -7.26
C TYR A 90 -6.69 15.82 -7.88
N ILE A 91 -7.51 15.11 -8.67
CA ILE A 91 -8.77 15.57 -9.24
C ILE A 91 -9.88 14.68 -8.70
N ALA A 92 -10.94 15.29 -8.17
CA ALA A 92 -12.13 14.57 -7.71
C ALA A 92 -12.81 13.86 -8.89
N GLU A 93 -13.47 12.75 -8.63
CA GLU A 93 -14.24 12.01 -9.64
C GLU A 93 -15.33 12.92 -10.24
N PRO A 94 -15.35 13.09 -11.58
CA PRO A 94 -16.43 13.80 -12.25
C PRO A 94 -17.78 13.07 -12.10
N ILE A 95 -18.88 13.80 -11.92
CA ILE A 95 -20.23 13.25 -11.75
C ILE A 95 -20.92 13.05 -13.12
N PRO A 96 -21.72 11.97 -13.32
CA PRO A 96 -21.40 10.56 -13.14
C PRO A 96 -20.76 9.98 -14.42
N THR A 97 -19.71 9.20 -14.27
CA THR A 97 -19.02 8.56 -15.39
C THR A 97 -19.82 7.38 -15.98
N PRO A 98 -19.88 7.23 -17.31
CA PRO A 98 -20.31 5.97 -17.91
C PRO A 98 -19.37 4.84 -17.49
N LYS A 99 -19.91 3.67 -17.11
CA LYS A 99 -19.10 2.45 -16.97
C LYS A 99 -18.42 2.17 -18.31
N ILE A 100 -17.09 2.16 -18.35
CA ILE A 100 -16.35 1.78 -19.55
C ILE A 100 -16.69 0.33 -19.87
N ARG A 101 -17.33 0.09 -21.02
CA ARG A 101 -17.59 -1.27 -21.51
C ARG A 101 -16.37 -1.73 -22.28
N TYR A 102 -15.63 -2.67 -21.73
CA TYR A 102 -14.56 -3.35 -22.45
C TYR A 102 -15.17 -4.15 -23.61
N THR A 103 -14.74 -3.86 -24.83
CA THR A 103 -15.09 -4.67 -26.00
C THR A 103 -14.19 -5.91 -26.04
N PRO A 104 -14.56 -7.00 -26.73
CA PRO A 104 -13.70 -8.17 -26.90
C PRO A 104 -12.31 -7.83 -27.47
N TRP A 105 -12.25 -6.83 -28.37
CA TRP A 105 -10.99 -6.29 -28.89
C TRP A 105 -10.14 -5.59 -27.84
N HIS A 106 -10.75 -4.83 -26.93
CA HIS A 106 -10.03 -4.22 -25.81
C HIS A 106 -9.47 -5.28 -24.87
N LEU A 107 -10.26 -6.30 -24.51
CA LEU A 107 -9.79 -7.41 -23.67
C LEU A 107 -8.63 -8.17 -24.32
N ALA A 108 -8.72 -8.45 -25.63
CA ALA A 108 -7.61 -9.08 -26.37
C ALA A 108 -6.34 -8.21 -26.38
N LYS A 109 -6.50 -6.89 -26.53
CA LYS A 109 -5.39 -5.93 -26.47
C LYS A 109 -4.76 -5.88 -25.07
N LEU A 110 -5.57 -5.87 -24.02
CA LEU A 110 -5.09 -5.92 -22.62
C LEU A 110 -4.30 -7.20 -22.37
N GLY A 111 -4.83 -8.36 -22.78
CA GLY A 111 -4.12 -9.63 -22.67
C GLY A 111 -2.78 -9.66 -23.42
N PHE A 112 -2.74 -9.09 -24.63
CA PHE A 112 -1.50 -8.97 -25.41
C PHE A 112 -0.47 -8.03 -24.76
N ASN A 113 -0.93 -6.88 -24.23
CA ASN A 113 -0.06 -5.95 -23.51
C ASN A 113 0.49 -6.57 -22.22
N LYS A 114 -0.37 -7.22 -21.42
CA LYS A 114 0.03 -7.96 -20.22
C LYS A 114 1.09 -9.02 -20.54
N PHE A 115 0.92 -9.80 -21.61
CA PHE A 115 1.93 -10.78 -22.04
C PHE A 115 3.27 -10.14 -22.40
N LYS A 116 3.25 -9.02 -23.14
CA LYS A 116 4.47 -8.27 -23.48
C LYS A 116 5.19 -7.74 -22.24
N GLU A 117 4.44 -7.19 -21.30
CA GLU A 117 4.98 -6.65 -20.05
C GLU A 117 5.56 -7.74 -19.16
N ILE A 118 4.88 -8.88 -19.02
CA ILE A 118 5.42 -10.06 -18.31
C ILE A 118 6.73 -10.52 -18.96
N ALA A 119 6.77 -10.65 -20.28
CA ALA A 119 7.98 -11.05 -20.99
C ALA A 119 9.13 -10.05 -20.76
N PHE A 120 8.83 -8.75 -20.79
CA PHE A 120 9.81 -7.68 -20.56
C PHE A 120 10.30 -7.59 -19.11
N LEU A 121 9.40 -7.67 -18.12
CA LEU A 121 9.69 -7.58 -16.69
C LEU A 121 10.15 -8.92 -16.07
N SER A 122 10.16 -9.99 -16.86
CA SER A 122 10.84 -11.23 -16.52
C SER A 122 12.36 -11.00 -16.41
N LYS A 123 13.05 -11.88 -15.70
CA LYS A 123 14.53 -11.80 -15.56
C LYS A 123 15.24 -11.72 -16.91
N ASN A 124 14.77 -12.51 -17.88
CA ASN A 124 15.36 -12.58 -19.22
C ASN A 124 15.04 -11.34 -20.07
N GLY A 125 13.90 -10.69 -19.87
CA GLY A 125 13.52 -9.48 -20.58
C GLY A 125 14.37 -8.28 -20.15
N LEU A 126 14.50 -8.06 -18.84
CA LEU A 126 15.28 -6.96 -18.27
C LEU A 126 16.78 -7.05 -18.61
N ALA A 127 17.31 -8.26 -18.76
CA ALA A 127 18.71 -8.46 -19.18
C ALA A 127 18.97 -8.08 -20.67
N ASN A 128 17.95 -8.08 -21.52
CA ASN A 128 18.11 -8.02 -22.98
C ASN A 128 17.67 -6.69 -23.63
N TYR A 129 16.96 -5.80 -22.93
CA TYR A 129 16.32 -4.65 -23.56
C TYR A 129 17.14 -3.35 -23.47
N ARG A 130 17.52 -2.80 -24.62
CA ARG A 130 18.07 -1.44 -24.82
C ARG A 130 16.94 -0.50 -25.30
N MET A 131 16.37 0.35 -24.43
CA MET A 131 15.45 1.51 -24.66
C MET A 131 13.94 1.27 -24.94
N PRO A 132 12.97 2.18 -24.65
CA PRO A 132 12.98 3.45 -23.87
C PRO A 132 11.84 3.50 -22.79
N PHE A 133 12.18 3.30 -21.50
CA PHE A 133 11.30 3.51 -20.33
C PHE A 133 12.00 4.50 -19.38
N ASP A 134 12.58 5.54 -19.97
CA ASP A 134 13.75 6.21 -19.39
C ASP A 134 13.43 7.18 -18.25
N PHE A 135 12.18 7.51 -17.94
CA PHE A 135 11.88 8.46 -16.88
C PHE A 135 11.31 7.79 -15.63
N VAL A 136 10.27 6.96 -15.79
CA VAL A 136 9.62 6.29 -14.65
C VAL A 136 10.47 5.15 -14.13
N ILE A 137 11.15 4.37 -14.98
CA ILE A 137 12.10 3.34 -14.53
C ILE A 137 13.41 3.96 -14.06
N LYS A 138 13.90 5.10 -14.60
CA LYS A 138 15.08 5.78 -13.99
C LYS A 138 14.76 6.31 -12.60
N GLN A 139 13.59 6.92 -12.40
CA GLN A 139 13.17 7.35 -11.06
C GLN A 139 12.87 6.17 -10.15
N SER A 140 12.23 5.11 -10.68
CA SER A 140 11.94 3.89 -9.93
C SER A 140 13.21 3.16 -9.54
N PHE A 141 14.20 3.07 -10.44
CA PHE A 141 15.53 2.57 -10.14
C PHE A 141 16.20 3.46 -9.11
N LYS A 142 16.18 4.79 -9.22
CA LYS A 142 16.84 5.65 -8.21
C LYS A 142 16.33 5.37 -6.79
N ASP A 143 15.02 5.38 -6.59
CA ASP A 143 14.45 5.16 -5.26
C ASP A 143 14.59 3.70 -4.80
N LEU A 144 14.39 2.73 -5.71
CA LEU A 144 14.49 1.30 -5.41
C LEU A 144 15.94 0.84 -5.18
N ASP A 145 16.88 1.38 -5.95
CA ASP A 145 18.32 1.20 -5.83
C ASP A 145 18.82 1.81 -4.52
N ALA A 146 18.42 3.04 -4.18
CA ALA A 146 18.70 3.60 -2.86
C ALA A 146 18.10 2.76 -1.73
N TYR A 147 16.97 2.09 -1.96
CA TYR A 147 16.35 1.23 -0.96
C TYR A 147 17.03 -0.13 -0.79
N TYR A 148 17.59 -0.73 -1.85
CA TYR A 148 18.17 -2.09 -1.78
C TYR A 148 19.69 -2.13 -1.86
N ASN A 149 20.30 -1.21 -2.59
CA ASN A 149 21.70 -1.24 -3.00
C ASN A 149 22.52 -0.08 -2.43
N GLU A 150 21.92 0.80 -1.62
CA GLU A 150 22.70 1.83 -0.93
C GLU A 150 23.79 1.17 -0.08
N ASP A 151 25.02 1.62 -0.33
CA ASP A 151 26.24 1.06 0.22
C ASP A 151 26.25 1.22 1.74
N GLN A 152 25.92 0.13 2.44
CA GLN A 152 25.88 0.08 3.90
C GLN A 152 27.21 0.51 4.50
N THR A 153 28.34 0.27 3.81
CA THR A 153 29.68 0.62 4.29
C THR A 153 29.94 2.13 4.26
N LYS A 154 29.36 2.87 3.30
CA LYS A 154 29.43 4.35 3.27
C LYS A 154 28.56 5.00 4.33
N ALA A 155 27.38 4.45 4.56
CA ALA A 155 26.47 4.92 5.61
C ALA A 155 27.12 4.73 7.00
N GLU A 156 27.73 3.58 7.25
CA GLU A 156 28.51 3.30 8.47
C GLU A 156 29.73 4.21 8.62
N PHE A 157 30.46 4.48 7.54
CA PHE A 157 31.61 5.39 7.56
C PHE A 157 31.22 6.85 7.86
N MET A 158 30.00 7.25 7.49
CA MET A 158 29.47 8.61 7.69
C MET A 158 28.61 8.76 8.97
N ASP A 159 28.49 7.72 9.80
CA ASP A 159 27.58 7.66 10.96
C ASP A 159 26.11 8.00 10.59
N GLN A 160 25.68 7.56 9.41
CA GLN A 160 24.33 7.75 8.90
C GLN A 160 23.60 6.40 8.80
N LEU A 161 22.31 6.40 9.10
CA LEU A 161 21.47 5.24 8.84
C LEU A 161 21.21 5.14 7.33
N PRO A 162 21.27 3.93 6.73
CA PRO A 162 20.84 3.72 5.35
C PRO A 162 19.40 4.23 5.12
N VAL A 163 19.11 4.75 3.94
CA VAL A 163 17.80 5.18 3.43
C VAL A 163 16.72 4.17 3.75
N LYS A 164 16.98 2.89 3.46
CA LYS A 164 16.09 1.77 3.80
C LYS A 164 15.67 1.79 5.27
N SER A 165 16.65 1.95 6.16
CA SER A 165 16.43 2.01 7.61
C SER A 165 15.69 3.27 8.03
N LEU A 166 15.98 4.42 7.43
CA LEU A 166 15.27 5.68 7.68
C LEU A 166 13.78 5.58 7.31
N ILE A 167 13.49 5.04 6.12
CA ILE A 167 12.12 4.83 5.61
C ILE A 167 11.37 3.82 6.50
N ARG A 168 11.97 2.65 6.77
CA ARG A 168 11.40 1.63 7.66
C ARG A 168 11.13 2.20 9.05
N ASN A 169 12.06 2.96 9.63
CA ASN A 169 11.90 3.59 10.95
C ASN A 169 10.73 4.58 11.01
N ARG A 170 10.39 5.24 9.90
CA ARG A 170 9.26 6.15 9.86
C ARG A 170 7.92 5.42 10.04
N LEU A 171 7.74 4.29 9.35
CA LEU A 171 6.57 3.43 9.55
C LEU A 171 6.59 2.82 10.96
N ARG A 172 7.73 2.30 11.43
CA ARG A 172 7.85 1.75 12.81
C ARG A 172 7.43 2.76 13.88
N ARG A 173 7.89 4.01 13.79
CA ARG A 173 7.52 5.10 14.70
C ARG A 173 6.02 5.41 14.65
N PHE A 174 5.43 5.41 13.45
CA PHE A 174 3.99 5.61 13.30
C PHE A 174 3.20 4.49 13.99
N LEU A 175 3.56 3.23 13.75
CA LEU A 175 2.92 2.07 14.38
C LEU A 175 3.06 2.12 15.91
N TYR A 176 4.24 2.45 16.43
CA TYR A 176 4.46 2.61 17.87
C TYR A 176 3.56 3.70 18.49
N LYS A 177 3.41 4.84 17.82
CA LYS A 177 2.54 5.95 18.26
C LYS A 177 1.06 5.55 18.30
N HIS A 178 0.66 4.60 17.47
CA HIS A 178 -0.72 4.16 17.30
C HIS A 178 -0.97 2.72 17.76
N ARG A 179 -0.10 2.18 18.62
CA ARG A 179 -0.14 0.79 19.11
C ARG A 179 -1.39 0.44 19.93
N ASP A 180 -2.09 1.44 20.44
CA ASP A 180 -3.36 1.31 21.17
C ASP A 180 -4.59 1.32 20.25
N LYS A 181 -4.39 1.46 18.94
CA LYS A 181 -5.43 1.56 17.92
C LYS A 181 -5.49 0.30 17.07
N ARG A 182 -6.67 0.03 16.50
CA ARG A 182 -6.77 -0.87 15.35
C ARG A 182 -6.29 -0.12 14.11
N VAL A 183 -5.35 -0.72 13.39
CA VAL A 183 -4.67 -0.08 12.25
C VAL A 183 -5.04 -0.83 10.97
N LEU A 184 -5.47 -0.08 9.95
CA LEU A 184 -5.51 -0.53 8.57
C LEU A 184 -4.46 0.25 7.78
N ILE A 185 -3.61 -0.45 7.04
CA ILE A 185 -2.55 0.15 6.20
C ILE A 185 -3.01 0.10 4.74
N VAL A 186 -2.95 1.23 4.04
CA VAL A 186 -3.16 1.36 2.59
C VAL A 186 -1.83 1.75 1.97
N ALA A 187 -1.27 0.86 1.17
CA ALA A 187 0.10 0.94 0.68
C ALA A 187 0.14 0.92 -0.85
N HIS A 188 0.60 2.03 -1.45
CA HIS A 188 0.68 2.18 -2.91
C HIS A 188 2.08 1.87 -3.42
N SER A 189 2.20 1.08 -4.48
CA SER A 189 3.46 0.85 -5.20
C SER A 189 4.58 0.49 -4.21
N MET A 190 5.74 1.14 -4.20
CA MET A 190 6.81 0.87 -3.21
C MET A 190 6.38 1.00 -1.74
N GLY A 191 5.29 1.70 -1.45
CA GLY A 191 4.67 1.65 -0.12
C GLY A 191 4.28 0.24 0.31
N SER A 192 3.92 -0.66 -0.61
CA SER A 192 3.61 -2.06 -0.32
C SER A 192 4.86 -2.83 0.11
N LEU A 193 5.99 -2.60 -0.57
CA LEU A 193 7.29 -3.14 -0.18
C LEU A 193 7.72 -2.67 1.22
N ILE A 194 7.67 -1.36 1.47
CA ILE A 194 7.98 -0.79 2.79
C ILE A 194 7.08 -1.38 3.87
N SER A 195 5.79 -1.59 3.55
CA SER A 195 4.83 -2.21 4.47
C SER A 195 5.23 -3.65 4.76
N TYR A 196 5.46 -4.47 3.74
CA TYR A 196 5.83 -5.87 3.88
C TYR A 196 7.07 -6.02 4.79
N ASP A 197 8.13 -5.27 4.48
CA ASP A 197 9.39 -5.29 5.22
C ASP A 197 9.21 -5.00 6.72
N VAL A 198 8.50 -3.93 7.04
CA VAL A 198 8.31 -3.51 8.44
C VAL A 198 7.37 -4.47 9.16
N LEU A 199 6.33 -4.96 8.49
CA LEU A 199 5.36 -5.87 9.08
C LEU A 199 5.96 -7.25 9.34
N TYR A 200 6.85 -7.72 8.48
CA TYR A 200 7.62 -8.94 8.70
C TYR A 200 8.63 -8.76 9.84
N MET A 201 9.40 -7.66 9.84
CA MET A 201 10.34 -7.33 10.91
C MET A 201 9.67 -7.23 12.28
N LEU A 202 8.43 -6.72 12.33
CA LEU A 202 7.68 -6.47 13.55
C LEU A 202 6.64 -7.55 13.86
N GLN A 203 6.71 -8.71 13.20
CA GLN A 203 5.63 -9.69 13.19
C GLN A 203 5.25 -10.28 14.55
N ASN A 204 6.18 -10.24 15.51
CA ASN A 204 5.97 -10.72 16.89
C ASN A 204 5.66 -9.59 17.89
N ILE A 205 5.51 -8.35 17.42
CA ILE A 205 5.38 -7.16 18.27
C ILE A 205 4.05 -6.44 18.04
N TYR A 206 3.58 -6.37 16.79
CA TYR A 206 2.35 -5.66 16.43
C TYR A 206 1.38 -6.57 15.70
N THR A 207 0.09 -6.29 15.89
CA THR A 207 -0.99 -6.83 15.06
C THR A 207 -1.64 -5.70 14.28
N ILE A 208 -1.64 -5.81 12.96
CA ILE A 208 -2.31 -4.92 12.02
C ILE A 208 -3.58 -5.62 11.55
N ASP A 209 -4.71 -4.91 11.64
CA ASP A 209 -6.01 -5.50 11.33
C ASP A 209 -6.13 -5.84 9.84
N THR A 210 -5.65 -4.94 8.98
CA THR A 210 -5.73 -5.12 7.52
C THR A 210 -4.56 -4.42 6.84
N LEU A 211 -3.90 -5.13 5.92
CA LEU A 211 -3.00 -4.57 4.93
C LEU A 211 -3.72 -4.52 3.58
N VAL A 212 -3.74 -3.36 2.95
CA VAL A 212 -4.19 -3.18 1.57
C VAL A 212 -2.99 -2.74 0.75
N THR A 213 -2.62 -3.54 -0.25
CA THR A 213 -1.62 -3.18 -1.26
C THR A 213 -2.32 -2.77 -2.55
N MET A 214 -1.82 -1.75 -3.24
CA MET A 214 -2.41 -1.29 -4.50
C MET A 214 -1.34 -0.85 -5.50
N GLY A 215 -1.49 -1.25 -6.76
CA GLY A 215 -0.43 -1.06 -7.76
C GLY A 215 0.89 -1.69 -7.32
N SER A 216 0.85 -2.88 -6.72
CA SER A 216 1.94 -3.44 -5.91
C SER A 216 3.02 -4.11 -6.77
N PRO A 217 4.31 -3.73 -6.64
CA PRO A 217 5.41 -4.40 -7.34
C PRO A 217 5.85 -5.72 -6.67
N LEU A 218 5.18 -6.17 -5.61
CA LEU A 218 5.60 -7.35 -4.82
C LEU A 218 5.66 -8.66 -5.62
N GLY A 219 4.91 -8.77 -6.72
CA GLY A 219 4.94 -9.94 -7.60
C GLY A 219 6.14 -9.96 -8.55
N LEU A 220 6.83 -8.83 -8.76
CA LEU A 220 7.95 -8.74 -9.69
C LEU A 220 9.09 -9.67 -9.25
N PRO A 221 9.65 -10.51 -10.14
CA PRO A 221 10.71 -11.47 -9.78
C PRO A 221 11.88 -10.84 -9.01
N MET A 222 12.41 -9.71 -9.48
CA MET A 222 13.52 -9.02 -8.82
C MET A 222 13.17 -8.52 -7.41
N ILE A 223 11.92 -8.11 -7.18
CA ILE A 223 11.45 -7.68 -5.85
C ILE A 223 11.35 -8.89 -4.93
N ARG A 224 10.80 -10.01 -5.42
CA ARG A 224 10.71 -11.26 -4.64
C ARG A 224 12.08 -11.79 -4.24
N GLU A 225 13.05 -11.76 -5.15
CA GLU A 225 14.45 -12.12 -4.88
C GLU A 225 15.07 -11.24 -3.80
N ASN A 226 14.88 -9.92 -3.90
CA ASN A 226 15.39 -8.99 -2.91
C ASN A 226 14.73 -9.19 -1.53
N ILE A 227 13.42 -9.52 -1.49
CA ILE A 227 12.74 -9.87 -0.25
C ILE A 227 13.35 -11.14 0.34
N ALA A 228 13.47 -12.23 -0.44
CA ALA A 228 14.07 -13.46 0.05
C ALA A 228 15.49 -13.26 0.60
N LYS A 229 16.31 -12.48 -0.12
CA LYS A 229 17.66 -12.09 0.30
C LYS A 229 17.64 -11.34 1.63
N ASP A 230 16.76 -10.35 1.78
CA ASP A 230 16.58 -9.60 3.03
C ASP A 230 16.13 -10.49 4.20
N LEU A 231 15.33 -11.52 3.91
CA LEU A 231 14.86 -12.49 4.89
C LEU A 231 15.89 -13.58 5.23
N GLY A 232 16.96 -13.69 4.43
CA GLY A 232 17.98 -14.74 4.57
C GLY A 232 17.44 -16.14 4.27
N ILE A 233 16.42 -16.26 3.42
CA ILE A 233 15.84 -17.55 3.03
C ILE A 233 16.33 -17.94 1.62
N PRO A 234 16.60 -19.24 1.37
CA PRO A 234 16.77 -19.75 0.01
C PRO A 234 15.54 -19.44 -0.83
N TYR A 235 15.74 -19.10 -2.10
CA TYR A 235 14.66 -18.74 -2.99
C TYR A 235 14.99 -19.06 -4.45
N GLU A 236 14.12 -19.82 -5.08
CA GLU A 236 14.08 -20.10 -6.50
C GLU A 236 12.81 -19.53 -7.13
N ASP A 237 12.82 -19.30 -8.44
CA ASP A 237 11.63 -18.76 -9.11
C ASP A 237 10.50 -19.81 -9.11
N GLY A 238 9.37 -19.45 -8.49
CA GLY A 238 8.27 -20.36 -8.21
C GLY A 238 8.07 -20.61 -6.71
N ASP A 239 9.06 -20.29 -5.88
CA ASP A 239 8.91 -20.34 -4.43
C ASP A 239 7.94 -19.26 -3.93
N GLN A 240 7.26 -19.59 -2.84
CA GLN A 240 6.38 -18.67 -2.15
C GLN A 240 7.11 -17.97 -1.01
N LEU A 241 6.97 -16.64 -0.93
CA LEU A 241 7.43 -15.84 0.19
C LEU A 241 6.46 -15.94 1.37
N PRO A 242 6.93 -15.79 2.62
CA PRO A 242 6.04 -15.86 3.77
C PRO A 242 5.12 -14.63 3.87
N THR A 243 3.86 -14.84 4.23
CA THR A 243 2.99 -13.74 4.67
C THR A 243 3.35 -13.33 6.10
N PRO A 244 3.49 -12.02 6.44
CA PRO A 244 3.83 -11.60 7.79
C PRO A 244 2.82 -12.07 8.85
N GLU A 245 3.30 -12.53 10.01
CA GLU A 245 2.41 -12.95 11.12
C GLU A 245 1.64 -11.77 11.76
N SER A 246 2.14 -10.54 11.55
CA SER A 246 1.52 -9.32 12.10
C SER A 246 0.17 -8.97 11.49
N ILE A 247 -0.24 -9.52 10.34
CA ILE A 247 -1.46 -9.07 9.65
C ILE A 247 -2.62 -10.04 9.82
N ASP A 248 -3.82 -9.52 10.05
CA ASP A 248 -5.06 -10.32 10.15
C ASP A 248 -5.84 -10.42 8.83
N ASN A 249 -5.60 -9.51 7.88
CA ASN A 249 -6.19 -9.52 6.54
C ASN A 249 -5.19 -8.90 5.55
N TRP A 250 -5.14 -9.40 4.32
CA TRP A 250 -4.36 -8.81 3.22
C TRP A 250 -5.20 -8.76 1.94
N TYR A 251 -5.51 -7.56 1.47
CA TYR A 251 -6.13 -7.32 0.17
C TYR A 251 -5.12 -6.70 -0.79
N ASN A 252 -5.08 -7.18 -2.02
CA ASN A 252 -4.24 -6.63 -3.08
C ASN A 252 -5.12 -6.15 -4.24
N LEU A 253 -5.05 -4.85 -4.57
CA LEU A 253 -5.84 -4.22 -5.62
C LEU A 253 -4.96 -3.89 -6.83
N SER A 254 -5.34 -4.37 -8.01
CA SER A 254 -4.65 -4.12 -9.28
C SER A 254 -5.63 -3.68 -10.36
N ASP A 255 -5.15 -2.84 -11.27
CA ASP A 255 -5.84 -2.48 -12.52
C ASP A 255 -5.16 -3.20 -13.69
N GLU A 256 -5.93 -3.72 -14.64
CA GLU A 256 -5.42 -4.48 -15.79
C GLU A 256 -4.50 -3.64 -16.71
N GLU A 257 -4.61 -2.31 -16.67
CA GLU A 257 -3.77 -1.37 -17.41
C GLU A 257 -2.59 -0.84 -16.58
N ASP A 258 -2.44 -1.26 -15.32
CA ASP A 258 -1.31 -0.88 -14.48
C ASP A 258 -0.11 -1.79 -14.73
N HIS A 259 0.81 -1.32 -15.58
CA HIS A 259 1.98 -2.08 -16.01
C HIS A 259 2.93 -2.49 -14.86
N PHE A 260 2.91 -1.76 -13.73
CA PHE A 260 3.75 -2.09 -12.58
C PHE A 260 3.13 -3.17 -11.68
N ALA A 261 1.83 -3.40 -11.82
CA ALA A 261 1.08 -4.42 -11.13
C ALA A 261 0.82 -5.65 -12.03
N VAL A 262 1.58 -5.83 -13.11
CA VAL A 262 1.33 -6.91 -14.09
C VAL A 262 1.41 -8.32 -13.49
N PHE A 263 2.20 -8.50 -12.42
CA PHE A 263 2.23 -9.71 -11.58
C PHE A 263 1.29 -9.51 -10.38
N ASP A 264 0.01 -9.36 -10.67
CA ASP A 264 -1.05 -9.00 -9.72
C ASP A 264 -1.57 -10.14 -8.86
N GLU A 265 -1.32 -11.39 -9.26
CA GLU A 265 -1.76 -12.59 -8.52
C GLU A 265 -0.85 -12.87 -7.31
N LEU A 266 -0.77 -11.93 -6.35
CA LEU A 266 0.09 -12.07 -5.18
C LEU A 266 -0.22 -13.31 -4.34
N ALA A 267 -1.46 -13.81 -4.37
CA ALA A 267 -1.83 -15.07 -3.70
C ALA A 267 -1.02 -16.28 -4.21
N THR A 268 -0.49 -16.24 -5.44
CA THR A 268 0.37 -17.30 -5.99
C THR A 268 1.80 -17.21 -5.45
N PHE A 269 2.26 -16.01 -5.11
CA PHE A 269 3.65 -15.73 -4.71
C PHE A 269 3.86 -15.70 -3.20
N PHE A 270 2.81 -15.67 -2.38
CA PHE A 270 2.91 -15.58 -0.93
C PHE A 270 2.16 -16.71 -0.23
N ALA A 271 2.89 -17.47 0.59
CA ALA A 271 2.35 -18.56 1.38
C ALA A 271 1.50 -18.03 2.55
N PRO A 272 0.48 -18.78 2.99
CA PRO A 272 -0.31 -18.41 4.17
C PRO A 272 0.52 -18.39 5.45
N ASN A 273 0.26 -17.42 6.32
CA ASN A 273 0.84 -17.37 7.66
C ASN A 273 0.17 -18.38 8.62
N SER A 274 0.59 -18.43 9.88
CA SER A 274 0.07 -19.36 10.90
C SER A 274 -1.45 -19.26 11.14
N LYS A 275 -2.07 -18.14 10.76
CA LYS A 275 -3.51 -17.88 10.87
C LYS A 275 -4.28 -18.21 9.58
N GLY A 276 -3.60 -18.75 8.57
CA GLY A 276 -4.16 -19.00 7.23
C GLY A 276 -4.32 -17.74 6.38
N ILE A 277 -3.70 -16.62 6.76
CA ILE A 277 -3.82 -15.36 6.02
C ILE A 277 -2.76 -15.31 4.92
N HIS A 278 -3.20 -14.99 3.70
CA HIS A 278 -2.39 -14.70 2.51
C HIS A 278 -3.08 -13.58 1.70
N PRO A 279 -2.46 -13.02 0.65
CA PRO A 279 -3.11 -12.01 -0.19
C PRO A 279 -4.43 -12.49 -0.79
N THR A 280 -5.44 -11.63 -0.76
CA THR A 280 -6.67 -11.76 -1.56
C THR A 280 -6.60 -10.73 -2.69
N ASP A 281 -6.42 -11.21 -3.91
CA ASP A 281 -6.27 -10.35 -5.10
C ASP A 281 -7.64 -9.89 -5.63
N MET A 282 -7.73 -8.62 -5.99
CA MET A 282 -8.95 -7.96 -6.45
C MET A 282 -8.62 -7.06 -7.64
N LEU A 283 -9.19 -7.37 -8.80
CA LEU A 283 -9.16 -6.47 -9.96
C LEU A 283 -10.08 -5.28 -9.70
N VAL A 284 -9.59 -4.09 -10.01
CA VAL A 284 -10.31 -2.82 -9.86
C VAL A 284 -10.15 -1.95 -11.10
N ASP A 285 -11.06 -1.00 -11.27
CA ASP A 285 -10.96 0.03 -12.31
C ASP A 285 -10.43 1.34 -11.71
N ASN A 286 -9.15 1.59 -11.94
CA ASN A 286 -8.49 2.85 -11.65
C ASN A 286 -8.89 3.88 -12.72
N ASP A 287 -10.04 4.50 -12.49
CA ASP A 287 -10.61 5.49 -13.39
C ASP A 287 -9.80 6.79 -13.51
N TYR A 288 -8.75 7.00 -12.71
CA TYR A 288 -7.92 8.21 -12.78
C TYR A 288 -7.23 8.36 -14.14
N LYS A 289 -6.94 7.23 -14.80
CA LYS A 289 -6.39 7.15 -16.16
C LYS A 289 -7.23 7.88 -17.21
N ASN A 290 -8.51 8.11 -16.92
CA ASN A 290 -9.46 8.70 -17.87
C ASN A 290 -9.48 10.24 -17.85
N TRP A 291 -8.79 10.89 -16.90
CA TRP A 291 -9.07 12.30 -16.58
C TRP A 291 -7.89 13.24 -16.63
N VAL A 292 -6.69 12.78 -16.27
CA VAL A 292 -5.52 13.66 -16.15
C VAL A 292 -4.42 13.21 -17.09
N THR A 293 -4.07 11.95 -16.96
CA THR A 293 -3.02 11.24 -17.68
C THR A 293 -3.53 9.83 -17.91
N ASN A 294 -3.07 9.16 -18.97
CA ASN A 294 -3.36 7.74 -19.17
C ASN A 294 -2.53 6.86 -18.21
N ASN A 295 -2.70 7.08 -16.90
CA ASN A 295 -1.92 6.47 -15.83
C ASN A 295 -2.81 5.64 -14.90
N ALA A 296 -2.95 4.35 -15.23
CA ALA A 296 -3.62 3.36 -14.40
C ALA A 296 -2.88 3.04 -13.08
N HIS A 297 -1.64 3.53 -12.91
CA HIS A 297 -0.87 3.35 -11.68
C HIS A 297 -1.15 4.42 -10.62
N LYS A 298 -1.88 5.50 -10.94
CA LYS A 298 -2.03 6.61 -10.01
C LYS A 298 -2.86 6.24 -8.79
N SER A 299 -2.29 6.41 -7.59
CA SER A 299 -2.93 6.06 -6.31
C SER A 299 -4.36 6.58 -6.12
N PHE A 300 -4.72 7.76 -6.65
CA PHE A 300 -6.02 8.37 -6.38
C PHE A 300 -7.19 7.56 -6.93
N GLY A 301 -7.05 6.93 -8.11
CA GLY A 301 -8.13 6.12 -8.65
C GLY A 301 -8.31 4.82 -7.87
N TYR A 302 -7.21 4.13 -7.50
CA TYR A 302 -7.26 3.00 -6.56
C TYR A 302 -7.97 3.34 -5.24
N LEU A 303 -7.68 4.51 -4.66
CA LEU A 303 -8.24 4.93 -3.37
C LEU A 303 -9.76 5.20 -3.44
N ARG A 304 -10.28 5.56 -4.61
CA ARG A 304 -11.70 5.89 -4.81
C ARG A 304 -12.51 4.76 -5.45
N THR A 305 -11.95 3.55 -5.55
CA THR A 305 -12.69 2.38 -6.02
C THR A 305 -13.74 1.94 -5.00
N PRO A 306 -14.86 1.32 -5.44
CA PRO A 306 -15.84 0.74 -4.54
C PRO A 306 -15.26 -0.44 -3.72
N GLU A 307 -14.25 -1.15 -4.22
CA GLU A 307 -13.54 -2.22 -3.50
C GLU A 307 -12.78 -1.66 -2.29
N MET A 308 -11.98 -0.59 -2.50
CA MET A 308 -11.31 0.11 -1.40
C MET A 308 -12.32 0.65 -0.38
N GLY A 309 -13.41 1.24 -0.87
CA GLY A 309 -14.51 1.71 -0.03
C GLY A 309 -15.09 0.61 0.86
N ARG A 310 -15.31 -0.59 0.31
CA ARG A 310 -15.87 -1.75 1.03
C ARG A 310 -14.91 -2.24 2.12
N ILE A 311 -13.64 -2.42 1.78
CA ILE A 311 -12.60 -2.85 2.74
C ILE A 311 -12.53 -1.88 3.93
N ILE A 312 -12.56 -0.57 3.66
CA ILE A 312 -12.53 0.44 4.72
C ILE A 312 -13.82 0.45 5.53
N ALA A 313 -14.99 0.34 4.88
CA ALA A 313 -16.27 0.29 5.58
C ALA A 313 -16.33 -0.90 6.54
N ASP A 314 -15.91 -2.08 6.09
CA ASP A 314 -15.85 -3.30 6.89
C ASP A 314 -14.90 -3.15 8.09
N PHE A 315 -13.70 -2.61 7.85
CA PHE A 315 -12.74 -2.32 8.91
C PHE A 315 -13.32 -1.40 9.99
N LEU A 316 -14.01 -0.34 9.58
CA LEU A 316 -14.60 0.66 10.48
C LEU A 316 -15.85 0.14 11.21
N HIS A 317 -16.64 -0.74 10.60
CA HIS A 317 -17.83 -1.32 11.19
C HIS A 317 -17.55 -2.48 12.16
N LYS A 318 -16.44 -3.20 11.95
CA LYS A 318 -16.04 -4.32 12.79
C LYS A 318 -15.89 -3.86 14.24
N LYS A 319 -16.72 -4.41 15.15
CA LYS A 319 -16.58 -4.17 16.58
C LYS A 319 -15.36 -4.92 17.12
N PRO A 320 -14.65 -4.38 18.12
CA PRO A 320 -13.54 -5.11 18.75
C PRO A 320 -14.05 -6.44 19.35
N ALA A 321 -13.36 -7.53 19.06
CA ALA A 321 -13.66 -8.83 19.67
C ALA A 321 -13.65 -8.70 21.20
N THR A 322 -14.74 -9.17 21.82
CA THR A 322 -14.90 -9.19 23.26
C THR A 322 -13.87 -10.13 23.91
N PHE A 323 -13.57 -9.91 25.19
CA PHE A 323 -12.65 -10.78 25.94
C PHE A 323 -13.04 -12.26 25.84
N TRP A 324 -14.34 -12.55 25.84
CA TRP A 324 -14.90 -13.89 25.67
C TRP A 324 -14.64 -14.51 24.31
N GLU A 325 -14.69 -13.74 23.22
CA GLU A 325 -14.36 -14.23 21.87
C GLU A 325 -12.87 -14.50 21.70
N LYS A 326 -12.01 -13.70 22.36
CA LYS A 326 -10.56 -13.94 22.39
C LYS A 326 -10.20 -15.19 23.17
N THR A 327 -10.81 -15.42 24.34
CA THR A 327 -10.57 -16.64 25.11
C THR A 327 -11.07 -17.88 24.37
N LYS A 328 -12.21 -17.81 23.67
CA LYS A 328 -12.75 -18.95 22.93
C LYS A 328 -11.87 -19.37 21.73
N LYS A 329 -11.09 -18.43 21.15
CA LYS A 329 -10.09 -18.71 20.11
C LYS A 329 -8.78 -19.31 20.65
N LEU A 330 -8.50 -19.22 21.94
CA LEU A 330 -7.31 -19.82 22.57
C LEU A 330 -7.56 -21.27 23.06
N PHE A 331 -8.82 -21.68 23.14
CA PHE A 331 -9.26 -23.03 23.55
C PHE A 331 -9.83 -23.85 22.40
N LYS A 332 -9.64 -23.39 21.16
CA LYS A 332 -9.80 -24.14 19.91
C LYS A 332 -8.43 -24.19 19.26
#